data_AF-A0A094FTR7-F1
#
_entry.id   AF-A0A094FTR7-F1
#
_cell.length_a   1.000
_cell.length_b   1.000
_cell.length_c   1.000
_cell.angle_alpha   90.00
_cell.angle_beta   90.00
_cell.angle_gamma   90.00
#
_symmetry.space_group_name_H-M   'P 1'
#
loop_
_entity.id
_entity.type
_entity.pdbx_description
1 polymer ?
#
loop_
_entity_poly.entity_id
_entity_poly.type
_entity_poly.pdbx_seq_one_letter_code
_entity_poly.pdbx_strand_id
1 'polypeptide(L)'
;MLFGYRMEAISILGREVMNPRGLIGLGYDTIDYCGAELATVCPPPEFPLPPLTSQALGEFASSPRYPILVHCTQGKDRTGLIICLLLLLLDVPVDAVTYDYTMSEAGLLPEKEVRMVEIREIGLTEEFASAPREWIVKMHEYLGEKYGGTREYLEAIGVDEGMQARITEKLLG
;
A
#
# COMPACT_ATOMS: atom_id res chain seq x y z
N MET A 1 1.54 10.00 26.06
CA MET A 1 2.80 9.23 26.20
C MET A 1 3.61 9.86 27.33
N LEU A 2 3.98 9.07 28.35
CA LEU A 2 4.38 9.60 29.67
C LEU A 2 5.89 9.85 29.84
N PHE A 3 6.76 9.41 28.92
CA PHE A 3 8.23 9.35 29.15
C PHE A 3 9.11 10.00 28.06
N GLY A 4 8.57 10.66 27.04
CA GLY A 4 9.37 11.39 26.03
C GLY A 4 10.17 10.53 25.03
N TYR A 5 10.41 9.24 25.30
CA TYR A 5 11.21 8.33 24.46
C TYR A 5 10.58 7.90 23.13
N ARG A 6 9.50 8.54 22.69
CA ARG A 6 8.78 8.14 21.47
C ARG A 6 9.71 8.14 20.26
N MET A 7 10.46 9.21 20.07
CA MET A 7 11.32 9.36 18.90
C MET A 7 12.50 8.40 18.93
N GLU A 8 13.08 8.16 20.10
CA GLU A 8 14.17 7.21 20.28
C GLU A 8 13.73 5.78 20.00
N ALA A 9 12.55 5.37 20.50
CA ALA A 9 11.97 4.06 20.22
C ALA A 9 11.67 3.89 18.72
N ILE A 10 11.07 4.90 18.07
CA ILE A 10 10.84 4.88 16.62
C ILE A 10 12.17 4.77 15.87
N SER A 11 13.19 5.51 16.28
CA SER A 11 14.51 5.51 15.65
C SER A 11 15.23 4.16 15.77
N ILE A 12 15.06 3.45 16.90
CA ILE A 12 15.55 2.07 17.06
C ILE A 12 14.81 1.13 16.11
N LEU A 13 13.49 1.21 16.01
CA LEU A 13 12.73 0.39 15.05
C LEU A 13 13.15 0.69 13.61
N GLY A 14 13.35 1.96 13.26
CA GLY A 14 13.85 2.37 11.94
C GLY A 14 15.19 1.69 11.61
N ARG A 15 16.16 1.79 12.52
CA ARG A 15 17.50 1.25 12.31
C ARG A 15 17.58 -0.28 12.36
N GLU A 16 16.97 -0.89 13.36
CA GLU A 16 17.20 -2.32 13.67
C GLU A 16 16.18 -3.25 12.99
N VAL A 17 15.01 -2.72 12.58
CA VAL A 17 13.91 -3.53 12.03
C VAL A 17 13.61 -3.15 10.60
N MET A 18 13.45 -1.87 10.31
CA MET A 18 12.98 -1.40 9.01
C MET A 18 14.10 -1.34 7.96
N ASN A 19 15.25 -0.75 8.29
CA ASN A 19 16.37 -0.65 7.35
C ASN A 19 16.89 -2.01 6.84
N PRO A 20 17.01 -3.07 7.68
CA PRO A 20 17.46 -4.38 7.20
C PRO A 20 16.51 -5.02 6.17
N ARG A 21 15.23 -4.66 6.19
CA ARG A 21 14.23 -5.11 5.21
C ARG A 21 14.27 -4.27 3.92
N GLY A 22 14.70 -3.01 4.02
CA GLY A 22 14.58 -2.05 2.94
C GLY A 22 13.13 -1.71 2.61
N LEU A 23 12.93 -0.84 1.62
CA LEU A 23 11.59 -0.40 1.23
C LEU A 23 10.78 -1.56 0.62
N ILE A 24 11.41 -2.32 -0.27
CA ILE A 24 10.77 -3.44 -0.97
C ILE A 24 10.41 -4.56 0.02
N GLY A 25 11.32 -4.92 0.94
CA GLY A 25 11.04 -5.97 1.91
C GLY A 25 9.90 -5.61 2.86
N LEU A 26 9.79 -4.34 3.26
CA LEU A 26 8.62 -3.86 4.01
C LEU A 26 7.34 -3.87 3.19
N GLY A 27 7.44 -3.66 1.88
CA GLY A 27 6.34 -3.88 0.96
C GLY A 27 5.85 -5.33 0.95
N TYR A 28 6.77 -6.31 0.95
CA TYR A 28 6.43 -7.73 1.08
C TYR A 28 5.79 -8.04 2.43
N ASP A 29 6.34 -7.52 3.54
CA ASP A 29 5.72 -7.67 4.86
C ASP A 29 4.29 -7.10 4.89
N THR A 30 4.05 -5.99 4.19
CA THR A 30 2.71 -5.39 4.09
C THR A 30 1.75 -6.32 3.33
N ILE A 31 2.20 -6.92 2.23
CA ILE A 31 1.41 -7.89 1.45
C ILE A 31 1.08 -9.10 2.32
N ASP A 32 2.06 -9.60 3.07
CA ASP A 32 1.94 -10.82 3.87
C ASP A 32 1.05 -10.67 5.10
N TYR A 33 1.15 -9.53 5.79
CA TYR A 33 0.62 -9.38 7.15
C TYR A 33 -0.48 -8.32 7.28
N CYS A 34 -0.70 -7.47 6.27
CA CYS A 34 -1.73 -6.43 6.30
C CYS A 34 -2.92 -6.72 5.36
N GLY A 35 -3.16 -7.99 5.04
CA GLY A 35 -4.25 -8.40 4.14
C GLY A 35 -5.62 -7.96 4.63
N ALA A 36 -5.89 -8.03 5.94
CA ALA A 36 -7.15 -7.60 6.52
C ALA A 36 -7.40 -6.10 6.26
N GLU A 37 -6.38 -5.27 6.48
CA GLU A 37 -6.43 -3.82 6.24
C GLU A 37 -6.60 -3.47 4.76
N LEU A 38 -5.98 -4.24 3.85
CA LEU A 38 -6.11 -4.06 2.40
C LEU A 38 -7.49 -4.49 1.88
N ALA A 39 -8.01 -5.59 2.42
CA ALA A 39 -9.28 -6.15 2.00
C ALA A 39 -10.47 -5.32 2.49
N THR A 40 -10.35 -4.63 3.64
CA THR A 40 -11.49 -4.15 4.44
C THR A 40 -12.64 -3.61 3.58
N VAL A 41 -13.63 -4.48 3.47
CA VAL A 41 -15.05 -4.22 3.23
C VAL A 41 -15.67 -4.26 4.61
N CYS A 42 -16.65 -3.40 4.89
CA CYS A 42 -17.44 -3.33 6.13
C CYS A 42 -17.18 -4.48 7.12
N PRO A 43 -16.59 -4.21 8.30
CA PRO A 43 -16.28 -5.27 9.26
C PRO A 43 -17.52 -6.13 9.56
N PRO A 44 -17.37 -7.44 9.82
CA PRO A 44 -18.48 -8.28 10.26
C PRO A 44 -19.14 -7.64 11.48
N PRO A 45 -20.47 -7.73 11.63
CA PRO A 45 -21.20 -7.09 12.73
C PRO A 45 -20.71 -7.52 14.12
N GLU A 46 -20.05 -8.68 14.18
CA GLU A 46 -19.46 -9.26 15.38
C GLU A 46 -18.12 -8.62 15.77
N PHE A 47 -17.47 -7.88 14.86
CA PHE A 47 -16.16 -7.25 15.05
C PHE A 47 -16.08 -5.86 14.39
N PRO A 48 -16.87 -4.87 14.83
CA PRO A 48 -16.86 -3.54 14.24
C PRO A 48 -15.47 -2.91 14.40
N LEU A 49 -14.77 -2.74 13.29
CA LEU A 49 -13.55 -1.94 13.27
C LEU A 49 -13.92 -0.46 13.50
N PRO A 50 -13.10 0.31 14.25
CA PRO A 50 -13.32 1.73 14.42
C PRO A 50 -13.34 2.43 13.05
N PRO A 51 -14.05 3.57 12.90
CA PRO A 51 -14.22 4.28 11.61
C PRO A 51 -12.92 4.83 10.98
N LEU A 52 -11.75 4.44 11.49
CA LEU A 52 -10.41 4.89 11.13
C LEU A 52 -9.52 3.77 10.55
N THR A 53 -9.98 2.52 10.50
CA THR A 53 -9.25 1.43 9.82
C THR A 53 -9.48 1.54 8.31
N SER A 54 -8.37 1.58 7.58
CA SER A 54 -8.28 1.67 6.12
C SER A 54 -9.26 0.73 5.42
N GLN A 55 -10.28 1.32 4.79
CA GLN A 55 -11.20 0.63 3.88
C GLN A 55 -10.71 0.91 2.47
N ALA A 56 -9.98 -0.04 1.87
CA ALA A 56 -9.35 0.17 0.58
C ALA A 56 -10.19 -0.48 -0.53
N LEU A 57 -10.02 -1.77 -0.77
CA LEU A 57 -10.55 -2.43 -1.98
C LEU A 57 -12.07 -2.62 -1.96
N GLY A 58 -12.64 -2.87 -0.78
CA GLY A 58 -14.08 -3.05 -0.61
C GLY A 58 -14.95 -1.86 -1.00
N GLU A 59 -14.44 -0.65 -0.76
CA GLU A 59 -15.15 0.58 -1.10
C GLU A 59 -15.34 0.71 -2.61
N PHE A 60 -14.38 0.26 -3.41
CA PHE A 60 -14.51 0.28 -4.86
C PHE A 60 -15.67 -0.62 -5.33
N ALA A 61 -15.87 -1.77 -4.70
CA ALA A 61 -16.99 -2.67 -5.03
C ALA A 61 -18.35 -2.09 -4.62
N SER A 62 -18.46 -1.57 -3.39
CA SER A 62 -19.76 -1.38 -2.74
C SER A 62 -20.19 0.07 -2.58
N SER A 63 -19.25 1.03 -2.62
CA SER A 63 -19.57 2.41 -2.28
C SER A 63 -20.51 3.05 -3.31
N PRO A 64 -21.59 3.72 -2.88
CA PRO A 64 -22.37 4.60 -3.74
C PRO A 64 -21.71 5.99 -3.88
N ARG A 65 -20.58 6.24 -3.20
CA ARG A 65 -19.98 7.57 -3.03
C ARG A 65 -18.77 7.81 -3.95
N TYR A 66 -18.94 7.50 -5.23
CA TYR A 66 -17.96 7.92 -6.23
C TYR A 66 -18.02 9.44 -6.45
N PRO A 67 -16.88 10.11 -6.72
CA PRO A 67 -15.52 9.56 -6.89
C PRO A 67 -14.78 9.27 -5.58
N ILE A 68 -13.86 8.29 -5.60
CA ILE A 68 -13.03 7.87 -4.45
C ILE A 68 -11.62 8.48 -4.56
N LEU A 69 -11.12 9.06 -3.45
CA LEU A 69 -9.73 9.50 -3.31
C LEU A 69 -8.99 8.57 -2.33
N VAL A 70 -7.93 7.91 -2.80
CA VAL A 70 -7.03 7.13 -1.95
C VAL A 70 -5.79 7.96 -1.65
N HIS A 71 -5.48 8.17 -0.37
CA HIS A 71 -4.27 8.87 0.03
C HIS A 71 -3.64 8.24 1.27
N CYS A 72 -2.35 8.52 1.47
CA CYS A 72 -1.66 8.27 2.72
C CYS A 72 -0.96 9.57 3.14
N THR A 73 0.18 9.49 3.84
CA THR A 73 0.93 10.70 4.21
C THR A 73 1.66 11.29 3.01
N GLN A 74 2.33 10.45 2.21
CA GLN A 74 3.18 10.87 1.08
C GLN A 74 2.62 10.42 -0.27
N GLY A 75 1.46 9.75 -0.28
CA GLY A 75 0.84 9.23 -1.51
C GLY A 75 1.61 8.10 -2.23
N LYS A 76 2.73 7.60 -1.69
CA LYS A 76 3.59 6.63 -2.40
C LYS A 76 3.45 5.18 -1.94
N ASP A 77 3.55 4.89 -0.63
CA ASP A 77 3.73 3.51 -0.17
C ASP A 77 2.41 2.75 -0.10
N ARG A 78 1.57 3.08 0.89
CA ARG A 78 0.24 2.45 1.07
C ARG A 78 -0.70 2.77 -0.08
N THR A 79 -0.67 4.03 -0.55
CA THR A 79 -1.46 4.44 -1.72
C THR A 79 -0.99 3.70 -2.96
N GLY A 80 0.32 3.66 -3.23
CA GLY A 80 0.87 2.94 -4.38
C GLY A 80 0.51 1.47 -4.35
N LEU A 81 0.65 0.78 -3.22
CA LEU A 81 0.26 -0.63 -3.08
C LEU A 81 -1.21 -0.85 -3.44
N ILE A 82 -2.14 -0.08 -2.86
CA ILE A 82 -3.58 -0.22 -3.12
C ILE A 82 -3.90 0.05 -4.60
N ILE A 83 -3.38 1.14 -5.16
CA ILE A 83 -3.62 1.50 -6.56
C ILE A 83 -3.03 0.46 -7.51
N CYS A 84 -1.83 -0.06 -7.21
CA CYS A 84 -1.21 -1.08 -8.05
C CYS A 84 -1.97 -2.40 -8.00
N LEU A 85 -2.45 -2.83 -6.83
CA LEU A 85 -3.32 -4.01 -6.72
C LEU A 85 -4.61 -3.84 -7.53
N LEU A 86 -5.21 -2.65 -7.52
CA LEU A 86 -6.39 -2.34 -8.35
C LEU A 86 -6.07 -2.41 -9.84
N LEU A 87 -5.02 -1.73 -10.29
CA LEU A 87 -4.66 -1.72 -11.72
C LEU A 87 -4.29 -3.12 -12.23
N LEU A 88 -3.58 -3.91 -11.43
CA LEU A 88 -3.28 -5.31 -11.76
C LEU A 88 -4.54 -6.19 -11.79
N LEU A 89 -5.50 -5.97 -10.88
CA LEU A 89 -6.80 -6.64 -10.93
C LEU A 89 -7.59 -6.30 -12.21
N LEU A 90 -7.44 -5.08 -12.71
CA LEU A 90 -8.04 -4.61 -13.96
C LEU A 90 -7.24 -5.04 -15.21
N ASP A 91 -6.27 -5.95 -15.07
CA ASP A 91 -5.41 -6.47 -16.14
C ASP A 91 -4.62 -5.37 -16.88
N VAL A 92 -4.31 -4.25 -16.20
CA VAL A 92 -3.44 -3.19 -16.74
C VAL A 92 -2.00 -3.71 -16.83
N PRO A 93 -1.29 -3.50 -17.96
CA PRO A 93 0.08 -3.97 -18.11
C PRO A 93 1.02 -3.45 -17.02
N VAL A 94 1.91 -4.31 -16.52
CA VAL A 94 2.87 -3.97 -15.44
C VAL A 94 3.69 -2.72 -15.76
N ASP A 95 4.07 -2.50 -17.03
CA ASP A 95 4.79 -1.30 -17.45
C ASP A 95 3.97 -0.01 -17.27
N ALA A 96 2.67 -0.06 -17.52
CA ALA A 96 1.77 1.07 -17.31
C ALA A 96 1.54 1.34 -15.82
N VAL A 97 1.36 0.29 -15.00
CA VAL A 97 1.28 0.41 -13.53
C VAL A 97 2.58 1.00 -12.96
N THR A 98 3.71 0.53 -13.47
CA THR A 98 5.04 1.02 -13.09
C THR A 98 5.19 2.50 -13.44
N TYR A 99 4.78 2.90 -14.65
CA TYR A 99 4.80 4.30 -15.07
C TYR A 99 3.95 5.17 -14.14
N ASP A 100 2.70 4.77 -13.86
CA ASP A 100 1.80 5.50 -12.95
C ASP A 100 2.44 5.67 -11.55
N TYR A 101 2.94 4.59 -10.96
CA TYR A 101 3.62 4.65 -9.67
C TYR A 101 4.79 5.64 -9.65
N THR A 102 5.64 5.62 -10.68
CA THR A 102 6.81 6.50 -10.75
C THR A 102 6.49 7.98 -10.92
N MET A 103 5.27 8.34 -11.36
CA MET A 103 4.83 9.74 -11.39
C MET A 103 4.79 10.35 -9.98
N SER A 104 4.63 9.52 -8.94
CA SER A 104 4.73 9.95 -7.53
C SER A 104 6.09 10.55 -7.21
N GLU A 105 7.19 10.10 -7.83
CA GLU A 105 8.54 10.62 -7.60
C GLU A 105 8.62 12.11 -7.93
N ALA A 106 8.00 12.55 -9.04
CA ALA A 106 7.97 13.95 -9.43
C ALA A 106 7.22 14.82 -8.41
N GLY A 107 6.12 14.31 -7.84
CA GLY A 107 5.38 14.99 -6.77
C GLY A 107 6.15 15.07 -5.45
N LEU A 108 7.13 14.18 -5.24
CA LEU A 108 7.94 14.12 -4.02
C LEU A 108 9.18 15.02 -4.07
N LEU A 109 9.60 15.51 -5.25
CA LEU A 109 10.79 16.35 -5.41
C LEU A 109 10.75 17.69 -4.63
N PRO A 110 9.65 18.46 -4.60
CA PRO A 110 9.64 19.78 -3.96
C PRO A 110 9.88 19.76 -2.44
N GLU A 111 9.58 18.64 -1.79
CA GLU A 111 9.69 18.47 -0.33
C GLU A 111 10.76 17.45 0.07
N LYS A 112 11.66 17.09 -0.86
CA LYS A 112 12.64 16.04 -0.66
C LYS A 112 13.56 16.33 0.52
N GLU A 113 14.10 17.54 0.62
CA GLU A 113 15.02 17.92 1.69
C GLU A 113 14.37 17.86 3.07
N VAL A 114 13.10 18.31 3.18
CA VAL A 114 12.35 18.27 4.43
C VAL A 114 12.06 16.82 4.83
N ARG A 115 11.58 16.01 3.88
CA ARG A 115 11.31 14.58 4.11
C ARG A 115 12.58 13.82 4.52
N MET A 116 13.72 14.21 3.97
CA MET A 116 15.01 13.63 4.33
C MET A 116 15.39 13.89 5.78
N VAL A 117 15.04 15.05 6.34
CA VAL A 117 15.24 15.32 7.76
C VAL A 117 14.36 14.38 8.59
N GLU A 118 13.07 14.29 8.28
CA GLU A 118 12.11 13.45 9.00
C GLU A 118 12.51 11.96 8.97
N ILE A 119 12.91 11.45 7.79
CA ILE A 119 13.36 10.07 7.59
C ILE A 119 14.57 9.75 8.45
N ARG A 120 15.55 10.66 8.51
CA ARG A 120 16.75 10.48 9.35
C ARG A 120 16.42 10.54 10.83
N GLU A 121 15.49 11.41 11.25
CA GLU A 121 15.04 11.48 12.65
C GLU A 121 14.41 10.17 13.13
N ILE A 122 13.66 9.48 12.26
CA ILE A 122 13.09 8.17 12.55
C ILE A 122 14.04 7.01 12.25
N GLY A 123 15.31 7.27 11.97
CA GLY A 123 16.35 6.26 11.81
C GLY A 123 16.31 5.50 10.49
N LEU A 124 15.61 6.01 9.47
CA LEU A 124 15.49 5.39 8.15
C LEU A 124 16.52 5.94 7.15
N THR A 125 16.78 5.18 6.09
CA THR A 125 17.68 5.57 4.99
C THR A 125 16.97 6.37 3.89
N GLU A 126 17.77 6.98 3.00
CA GLU A 126 17.30 7.75 1.83
C GLU A 126 16.38 6.97 0.88
N GLU A 127 16.51 5.64 0.84
CA GLU A 127 15.67 4.76 0.03
C GLU A 127 14.17 4.98 0.31
N PHE A 128 13.83 5.21 1.58
CA PHE A 128 12.45 5.46 2.03
C PHE A 128 11.88 6.80 1.55
N ALA A 129 12.70 7.71 1.04
CA ALA A 129 12.28 9.02 0.54
C ALA A 129 11.82 8.99 -0.91
N SER A 130 12.01 7.87 -1.61
CA SER A 130 11.79 7.71 -3.06
C SER A 130 10.65 6.74 -3.38
N ALA A 131 10.22 6.73 -4.63
CA ALA A 131 9.29 5.79 -5.24
C ALA A 131 10.04 4.96 -6.32
N PRO A 132 10.78 3.90 -5.92
CA PRO A 132 11.64 3.18 -6.84
C PRO A 132 10.83 2.39 -7.87
N ARG A 133 11.18 2.55 -9.14
CA ARG A 133 10.54 1.83 -10.27
C ARG A 133 10.46 0.32 -10.06
N GLU A 134 11.51 -0.26 -9.47
CA GLU A 134 11.59 -1.70 -9.22
C GLU A 134 10.51 -2.22 -8.28
N TRP A 135 9.89 -1.37 -7.45
CA TRP A 135 8.87 -1.78 -6.50
C TRP A 135 7.71 -2.51 -7.17
N ILE A 136 7.17 -1.97 -8.27
CA ILE A 136 6.01 -2.57 -8.95
C ILE A 136 6.36 -3.91 -9.59
N VAL A 137 7.52 -3.99 -10.23
CA VAL A 137 8.01 -5.22 -10.86
C VAL A 137 8.18 -6.31 -9.81
N LYS A 138 8.90 -5.99 -8.73
CA LYS A 138 9.17 -6.92 -7.63
C LYS A 138 7.92 -7.31 -6.85
N MET A 139 6.96 -6.42 -6.72
CA MET A 139 5.66 -6.70 -6.12
C MET A 139 4.88 -7.69 -6.99
N HIS A 140 4.79 -7.44 -8.29
CA HIS A 140 4.10 -8.32 -9.23
C HIS A 140 4.72 -9.73 -9.27
N GLU A 141 6.05 -9.82 -9.33
CA GLU A 141 6.78 -11.08 -9.23
C GLU A 141 6.48 -11.81 -7.91
N TYR A 142 6.54 -11.10 -6.78
CA TYR A 142 6.27 -11.68 -5.47
C TYR A 142 4.83 -12.22 -5.33
N LEU A 143 3.83 -11.48 -5.84
CA LEU A 143 2.44 -11.94 -5.89
C LEU A 143 2.31 -13.21 -6.74
N GLY A 144 2.97 -13.25 -7.90
CA GLY A 144 2.98 -14.43 -8.78
C GLY A 144 3.63 -15.65 -8.14
N GLU A 145 4.83 -15.50 -7.58
CA GLU A 145 5.62 -16.60 -7.03
C GLU A 145 4.99 -17.19 -5.75
N LYS A 146 4.47 -16.33 -4.87
CA LYS A 146 4.00 -16.76 -3.54
C LYS A 146 2.50 -17.05 -3.48
N TYR A 147 1.70 -16.26 -4.18
CA TYR A 147 0.24 -16.34 -4.10
C TYR A 147 -0.41 -16.92 -5.36
N GLY A 148 0.35 -17.05 -6.46
CA GLY A 148 -0.17 -17.51 -7.75
C GLY A 148 -0.65 -16.39 -8.67
N GLY A 149 -0.62 -15.14 -8.20
CA GLY A 149 -1.05 -13.97 -8.94
C GLY A 149 -1.78 -12.94 -8.07
N THR A 150 -2.17 -11.82 -8.69
CA THR A 150 -2.91 -10.76 -7.98
C THR A 150 -4.31 -11.22 -7.57
N ARG A 151 -5.03 -11.97 -8.42
CA ARG A 151 -6.39 -12.42 -8.13
C ARG A 151 -6.43 -13.39 -6.97
N GLU A 152 -5.50 -14.35 -6.98
CA GLU A 152 -5.33 -15.36 -5.93
C GLU A 152 -4.91 -14.72 -4.61
N TYR A 153 -4.02 -13.71 -4.65
CA TYR A 153 -3.70 -12.91 -3.46
C TYR A 153 -4.94 -12.19 -2.90
N LEU A 154 -5.72 -11.54 -3.77
CA LEU A 154 -6.93 -10.83 -3.38
C LEU A 154 -7.97 -11.76 -2.73
N GLU A 155 -8.15 -12.96 -3.29
CA GLU A 155 -8.99 -14.00 -2.67
C GLU A 155 -8.46 -14.42 -1.31
N ALA A 156 -7.14 -14.63 -1.17
CA ALA A 156 -6.50 -15.03 0.08
C ALA A 156 -6.70 -14.01 1.21
N ILE A 157 -6.84 -12.72 0.89
CA ILE A 157 -7.11 -11.66 1.87
C ILE A 157 -8.60 -11.36 2.07
N GLY A 158 -9.51 -12.06 1.36
CA GLY A 158 -10.96 -11.94 1.54
C GLY A 158 -11.67 -11.05 0.52
N VAL A 159 -11.01 -10.66 -0.57
CA VAL A 159 -11.63 -9.98 -1.72
C VAL A 159 -12.02 -11.06 -2.74
N ASP A 160 -13.20 -11.65 -2.51
CA ASP A 160 -13.71 -12.76 -3.34
C ASP A 160 -13.93 -12.38 -4.81
N GLU A 161 -14.08 -13.39 -5.67
CA GLU A 161 -14.30 -13.24 -7.12
C GLU A 161 -15.50 -12.31 -7.43
N GLY A 162 -16.59 -12.42 -6.65
CA GLY A 162 -17.77 -11.58 -6.85
C GLY A 162 -17.48 -10.10 -6.57
N MET A 163 -16.64 -9.81 -5.58
CA MET A 163 -16.18 -8.47 -5.26
C MET A 163 -15.20 -7.94 -6.31
N GLN A 164 -14.25 -8.76 -6.74
CA GLN A 164 -13.34 -8.45 -7.83
C GLN A 164 -14.10 -8.07 -9.11
N ALA A 165 -15.15 -8.82 -9.45
CA ALA A 165 -16.02 -8.53 -10.59
C ALA A 165 -16.73 -7.17 -10.45
N ARG A 166 -17.29 -6.86 -9.27
CA ARG A 166 -17.95 -5.55 -9.01
C ARG A 166 -16.98 -4.38 -9.08
N ILE A 167 -15.76 -4.54 -8.58
CA ILE A 167 -14.69 -3.52 -8.71
C ILE A 167 -14.40 -3.28 -10.19
N THR A 168 -14.23 -4.36 -10.95
CA THR A 168 -13.91 -4.31 -12.38
C THR A 168 -15.01 -3.62 -13.18
N GLU A 169 -16.27 -4.02 -12.96
CA GLU A 169 -17.46 -3.41 -13.57
C GLU A 169 -17.50 -1.90 -13.28
N LYS A 170 -17.43 -1.50 -12.00
CA LYS A 170 -17.53 -0.07 -11.63
C LYS A 170 -16.41 0.80 -12.19
N LEU A 171 -15.20 0.26 -12.34
CA LEU A 171 -14.04 1.04 -12.78
C LEU A 171 -13.88 1.06 -14.30
N LEU A 172 -14.43 0.08 -15.03
CA LEU A 172 -14.32 -0.01 -16.49
C LEU A 172 -15.62 0.31 -17.24
N GLY A 173 -16.80 0.25 -16.61
CA GLY A 173 -18.10 0.61 -17.21
C GLY A 173 -19.28 -0.18 -16.66
#